data_AF-A0A832HQ59-F1
#
_entry.id   AF-A0A832HQ59-F1
#
_cell.length_a   1.000
_cell.length_b   1.000
_cell.length_c   1.000
_cell.angle_alpha   90.00
_cell.angle_beta   90.00
_cell.angle_gamma   90.00
#
_symmetry.space_group_name_H-M   'P 1'
#
loop_
_entity.id
_entity.type
_entity.pdbx_description
1 polymer ?
#
loop_
_entity_poly.entity_id
_entity_poly.type
_entity_poly.pdbx_seq_one_letter_code
_entity_poly.pdbx_strand_id
1 'polypeptide(L)'
;MAGLNWTSLLSVIAGIALAPLLPGIISRVKARFAGRRGAPVFQLYFDLWKLWRKGAVYSRTTSWLFRAGPVAGLAAAAVALLVLPFGSVPAPLAFAGDLILLAGMLGLMRFMTIVAALDTGSSFEGMGASREAFFSALAEPALLLALGALARVTDAYSLSTMYGALSFGHWWSLGPVLALTAAALVIVLLAENARIPVDDPNTHLELTMIHEVMVLDHGGPDFAAIQYGAALKLWIFSTLLASLLLPVETGMPALDFACTLAGVFGVAALVGIVESVMARLRMVLIPQLLVSASVLAAVALLLTLNPVETKAGRPAFKAAQAGELQRPDSAPAQKADGIDKPTR
;
A
#
# COMPACT_ATOMS: atom_id res chain seq x y z
N MET A 1 21.23 -5.85 -9.27
CA MET A 1 20.32 -4.76 -9.69
C MET A 1 19.43 -5.33 -10.79
N ALA A 2 18.20 -5.72 -10.45
CA ALA A 2 17.25 -6.13 -11.48
C ALA A 2 17.07 -4.95 -12.45
N GLY A 3 17.24 -5.19 -13.74
CA GLY A 3 17.05 -4.16 -14.76
C GLY A 3 15.65 -3.54 -14.61
N LEU A 4 15.55 -2.26 -14.93
CA LEU A 4 14.29 -1.52 -14.89
C LEU A 4 13.30 -2.19 -15.86
N ASN A 5 12.41 -3.04 -15.33
CA ASN A 5 11.47 -3.80 -16.14
C ASN A 5 10.36 -2.87 -16.65
N TRP A 6 10.02 -2.97 -17.93
CA TRP A 6 8.98 -2.14 -18.54
C TRP A 6 7.62 -2.27 -17.83
N THR A 7 7.30 -3.46 -17.33
CA THR A 7 6.09 -3.73 -16.54
C THR A 7 6.09 -3.02 -15.18
N SER A 8 7.24 -2.92 -14.52
CA SER A 8 7.40 -2.17 -13.27
C SER A 8 7.27 -0.67 -13.49
N LEU A 9 7.70 -0.15 -14.65
CA LEU A 9 7.46 1.26 -15.00
C LEU A 9 5.98 1.51 -15.30
N LEU A 10 5.31 0.56 -15.95
CA LEU A 10 3.89 0.66 -16.23
C LEU A 10 3.05 0.75 -14.94
N SER A 11 3.40 0.01 -13.89
CA SER A 11 2.69 0.09 -12.60
C SER A 11 2.84 1.45 -11.93
N VAL A 12 4.03 2.05 -11.98
CA VAL A 12 4.27 3.42 -11.48
C VAL A 12 3.49 4.44 -12.30
N ILE A 13 3.53 4.34 -13.64
CA ILE A 13 2.78 5.22 -14.54
C ILE A 13 1.28 5.10 -14.27
N ALA A 14 0.78 3.87 -14.06
CA ALA A 14 -0.61 3.65 -13.69
C ALA A 14 -0.95 4.27 -12.34
N GLY A 15 -0.10 4.16 -11.33
CA GLY A 15 -0.29 4.82 -10.04
C GLY A 15 -0.37 6.35 -10.17
N ILE A 16 0.58 6.95 -10.89
CA ILE A 16 0.59 8.40 -11.14
C ILE A 16 -0.66 8.84 -11.92
N ALA A 17 -1.01 8.12 -12.98
CA ALA A 17 -2.09 8.51 -13.87
C ALA A 17 -3.48 8.22 -13.29
N LEU A 18 -3.67 7.13 -12.54
CA LEU A 18 -4.99 6.60 -12.14
C LEU A 18 -5.32 6.80 -10.66
N ALA A 19 -4.36 7.16 -9.80
CA ALA A 19 -4.64 7.43 -8.39
C ALA A 19 -5.76 8.45 -8.17
N PRO A 20 -5.85 9.58 -8.91
CA PRO A 20 -6.94 10.55 -8.73
C PRO A 20 -8.33 10.01 -9.10
N LEU A 21 -8.41 8.85 -9.77
CA LEU A 21 -9.68 8.20 -10.08
C LEU A 21 -10.33 7.57 -8.83
N LEU A 22 -9.54 7.13 -7.84
CA LEU A 22 -10.06 6.42 -6.67
C LEU A 22 -11.06 7.26 -5.84
N PRO A 23 -10.76 8.54 -5.48
CA PRO A 23 -11.74 9.39 -4.82
C PRO A 23 -13.02 9.62 -5.63
N GLY A 24 -12.90 9.66 -6.96
CA GLY A 24 -14.04 9.76 -7.88
C GLY A 24 -14.92 8.51 -7.87
N ILE A 25 -14.32 7.31 -7.82
CA ILE A 25 -15.04 6.04 -7.68
C ILE A 25 -15.78 6.00 -6.34
N ILE A 26 -15.10 6.31 -5.23
CA ILE A 26 -15.70 6.38 -3.89
C ILE A 26 -16.92 7.31 -3.90
N SER A 27 -16.77 8.51 -4.45
CA SER A 27 -17.84 9.51 -4.54
C SER A 27 -19.03 9.04 -5.38
N ARG A 28 -18.77 8.29 -6.46
CA ARG A 28 -19.82 7.71 -7.30
C ARG A 28 -20.59 6.60 -6.61
N VAL A 29 -19.92 5.73 -5.86
CA VAL A 29 -20.56 4.69 -5.07
C VAL A 29 -21.47 5.33 -4.01
N LYS A 30 -20.97 6.32 -3.25
CA LYS A 30 -21.75 7.07 -2.27
C LYS A 30 -23.00 7.72 -2.87
N ALA A 31 -22.85 8.36 -4.03
CA ALA A 31 -23.98 9.00 -4.70
C ALA A 31 -25.05 7.98 -5.11
N ARG A 32 -24.65 6.79 -5.57
CA ARG A 32 -25.56 5.71 -5.95
C ARG A 32 -26.32 5.15 -4.74
N PHE A 33 -25.64 4.93 -3.61
CA PHE A 33 -26.29 4.51 -2.35
C PHE A 33 -27.29 5.55 -1.84
N ALA A 34 -26.98 6.85 -2.03
CA ALA A 34 -27.88 7.94 -1.65
C ALA A 34 -28.97 8.27 -2.70
N GLY A 35 -29.10 7.49 -3.77
CA GLY A 35 -30.13 7.70 -4.80
C GLY A 35 -29.97 8.98 -5.63
N ARG A 36 -28.78 9.60 -5.67
CA ARG A 36 -28.51 10.85 -6.39
C ARG A 36 -27.47 10.68 -7.50
N ARG A 37 -27.45 11.63 -8.45
CA ARG A 37 -26.36 11.74 -9.44
C ARG A 37 -25.17 12.47 -8.80
N GLY A 38 -24.08 11.75 -8.59
CA GLY A 38 -22.83 12.31 -8.06
C GLY A 38 -21.95 12.98 -9.11
N ALA A 39 -20.86 13.61 -8.65
CA ALA A 39 -19.82 14.19 -9.49
C ALA A 39 -19.20 13.15 -10.45
N PRO A 40 -18.68 13.53 -11.63
CA PRO A 40 -17.98 12.62 -12.53
C PRO A 40 -16.78 11.95 -11.85
N VAL A 41 -16.41 10.73 -12.27
CA VAL A 41 -15.25 10.01 -11.71
C VAL A 41 -13.95 10.81 -11.90
N PHE A 42 -13.87 11.58 -12.98
CA PHE A 42 -12.71 12.42 -13.30
C PHE A 42 -12.67 13.75 -12.55
N GLN A 43 -13.56 14.00 -11.58
CA GLN A 43 -13.69 15.29 -10.89
C GLN A 43 -12.34 15.79 -10.32
N LEU A 44 -11.60 14.91 -9.65
CA LEU A 44 -10.32 15.29 -9.04
C LEU A 44 -9.28 15.73 -10.08
N TYR A 45 -9.27 15.20 -11.30
CA TYR A 45 -8.37 15.68 -12.36
C TYR A 45 -8.68 17.12 -12.75
N PHE A 46 -9.98 17.46 -12.88
CA PHE A 46 -10.39 18.83 -13.18
C PHE A 46 -10.05 19.78 -12.04
N ASP A 47 -10.22 19.33 -10.79
CA ASP A 47 -9.90 20.13 -9.61
C ASP A 47 -8.39 20.35 -9.47
N LEU A 48 -7.56 19.32 -9.68
CA LEU A 48 -6.10 19.45 -9.73
C LEU A 48 -5.69 20.43 -10.83
N TRP A 49 -6.19 20.27 -12.06
CA TRP A 49 -5.90 21.19 -13.17
C TRP A 49 -6.28 22.64 -12.84
N LYS A 50 -7.44 22.85 -12.20
CA LYS A 50 -7.90 24.15 -11.74
C LYS A 50 -6.97 24.74 -10.68
N LEU A 51 -6.56 23.95 -9.69
CA LEU A 51 -5.70 24.40 -8.59
C LEU A 51 -4.29 24.77 -9.05
N TRP A 52 -3.72 24.00 -9.99
CA TRP A 52 -2.43 24.30 -10.62
C TRP A 52 -2.41 25.63 -11.37
N ARG A 53 -3.58 26.11 -11.82
CA ARG A 53 -3.74 27.39 -12.53
C ARG A 53 -4.05 28.56 -11.61
N LYS A 54 -4.21 28.34 -10.31
CA LYS A 54 -4.43 29.40 -9.32
C LYS A 54 -3.09 29.89 -8.75
N GLY A 55 -3.09 31.08 -8.17
CA GLY A 55 -1.99 31.56 -7.33
C GLY A 55 -2.08 30.97 -5.92
N ALA A 56 -0.93 30.79 -5.28
CA ALA A 56 -0.84 30.51 -3.85
C ALA A 56 -0.72 31.84 -3.08
N VAL A 57 -1.43 31.94 -1.95
CA VAL A 57 -1.33 33.07 -1.02
C VAL A 57 -0.70 32.54 0.26
N TYR A 58 0.35 33.19 0.71
CA TYR A 58 1.09 32.79 1.90
C TYR A 58 0.92 33.82 3.00
N SER A 59 0.68 33.35 4.22
CA SER A 59 0.66 34.22 5.39
C SER A 59 2.05 34.83 5.63
N ARG A 60 2.08 35.96 6.35
CA ARG A 60 3.32 36.54 6.86
C ARG A 60 3.85 35.80 8.09
N THR A 61 3.02 34.98 8.73
CA THR A 61 3.36 34.20 9.92
C THR A 61 3.98 32.84 9.59
N THR A 62 3.72 32.32 8.39
CA THR A 62 4.29 31.05 7.92
C THR A 62 5.75 31.20 7.53
N SER A 63 6.55 30.18 7.80
CA SER A 63 7.94 30.07 7.39
C SER A 63 8.07 29.35 6.04
N TRP A 64 9.31 29.01 5.66
CA TRP A 64 9.58 28.20 4.46
C TRP A 64 8.98 26.80 4.55
N LEU A 65 8.69 26.35 5.77
CA LEU A 65 8.24 25.00 6.07
C LEU A 65 6.82 24.73 5.56
N PHE A 66 5.93 25.73 5.63
CA PHE A 66 4.62 25.71 5.00
C PHE A 66 4.68 25.39 3.50
N ARG A 67 5.68 25.93 2.78
CA ARG A 67 5.87 25.66 1.34
C ARG A 67 6.56 24.32 1.08
N ALA A 68 7.47 23.92 1.96
CA ALA A 68 8.20 22.67 1.83
C ALA A 68 7.29 21.45 2.09
N GLY A 69 6.32 21.56 3.00
CA GLY A 69 5.44 20.46 3.40
C GLY A 69 4.73 19.75 2.24
N PRO A 70 3.97 20.46 1.40
CA PRO A 70 3.27 19.89 0.24
C PRO A 70 4.22 19.20 -0.75
N VAL A 71 5.36 19.82 -1.04
CA VAL A 71 6.34 19.31 -2.02
C VAL A 71 7.06 18.08 -1.47
N ALA A 72 7.53 18.13 -0.21
CA ALA A 72 8.19 17.02 0.45
C ALA A 72 7.24 15.84 0.67
N GLY A 73 5.98 16.13 1.02
CA GLY A 73 4.95 15.11 1.18
C GLY A 73 4.62 14.40 -0.13
N LEU A 74 4.46 15.15 -1.22
CA LEU A 74 4.26 14.57 -2.55
C LEU A 74 5.49 13.76 -3.02
N ALA A 75 6.70 14.27 -2.78
CA ALA A 75 7.93 13.54 -3.09
C ALA A 75 8.03 12.22 -2.32
N ALA A 76 7.68 12.21 -1.03
CA ALA A 76 7.66 11.00 -0.22
C ALA A 76 6.64 9.98 -0.75
N ALA A 77 5.43 10.41 -1.14
CA ALA A 77 4.44 9.54 -1.79
C ALA A 77 4.94 8.98 -3.13
N ALA A 78 5.67 9.77 -3.92
CA ALA A 78 6.25 9.32 -5.18
C ALA A 78 7.37 8.28 -4.95
N VAL A 79 8.23 8.46 -3.95
CA VAL A 79 9.26 7.47 -3.57
C VAL A 79 8.60 6.19 -3.05
N ALA A 80 7.55 6.30 -2.23
CA ALA A 80 6.77 5.15 -1.76
C ALA A 80 6.19 4.33 -2.92
N LEU A 81 5.77 4.99 -4.01
CA LEU A 81 5.27 4.31 -5.20
C LEU A 81 6.36 3.50 -5.94
N LEU A 82 7.63 3.90 -5.86
CA LEU A 82 8.75 3.19 -6.52
C LEU A 82 9.09 1.84 -5.86
N VAL A 83 8.73 1.66 -4.59
CA VAL A 83 8.92 0.41 -3.85
C VAL A 83 7.65 -0.45 -3.77
N LEU A 84 6.53 0.05 -4.31
CA LEU A 84 5.24 -0.62 -4.28
C LEU A 84 5.15 -1.69 -5.39
N PRO A 85 5.03 -2.98 -5.06
CA PRO A 85 4.70 -4.00 -6.05
C PRO A 85 3.25 -3.86 -6.52
N PHE A 86 2.97 -4.38 -7.71
CA PHE A 86 1.62 -4.33 -8.30
C PHE A 86 1.17 -5.75 -8.66
N GLY A 87 0.57 -6.44 -7.69
CA GLY A 87 0.27 -7.86 -7.79
C GLY A 87 1.56 -8.69 -7.91
N SER A 88 1.64 -9.54 -8.93
CA SER A 88 2.84 -10.32 -9.26
C SER A 88 3.97 -9.50 -9.93
N VAL A 89 3.70 -8.24 -10.30
CA VAL A 89 4.71 -7.37 -10.91
C VAL A 89 5.60 -6.76 -9.83
N PRO A 90 6.93 -7.01 -9.87
CA PRO A 90 7.85 -6.46 -8.87
C PRO A 90 7.95 -4.94 -9.00
N ALA A 91 8.21 -4.28 -7.88
CA ALA A 91 8.47 -2.85 -7.84
C ALA A 91 9.76 -2.49 -8.61
N PRO A 92 9.85 -1.27 -9.19
CA PRO A 92 11.09 -0.80 -9.81
C PRO A 92 12.28 -0.79 -8.85
N LEU A 93 12.04 -0.46 -7.58
CA LEU A 93 13.04 -0.45 -6.52
C LEU A 93 12.70 -1.52 -5.48
N ALA A 94 13.21 -2.73 -5.67
CA ALA A 94 13.03 -3.85 -4.75
C ALA A 94 14.34 -4.19 -4.01
N PHE A 95 14.29 -4.26 -2.69
CA PHE A 95 15.42 -4.66 -1.84
C PHE A 95 14.94 -5.18 -0.48
N ALA A 96 15.78 -5.91 0.25
CA ALA A 96 15.44 -6.38 1.59
C ALA A 96 15.25 -5.21 2.56
N GLY A 97 14.07 -5.08 3.15
CA GLY A 97 13.69 -3.97 4.02
C GLY A 97 12.96 -2.82 3.34
N ASP A 98 12.60 -2.94 2.05
CA ASP A 98 11.79 -1.96 1.32
C ASP A 98 10.42 -1.68 1.99
N LEU A 99 9.88 -2.61 2.79
CA LEU A 99 8.70 -2.42 3.62
C LEU A 99 8.87 -1.30 4.66
N ILE A 100 10.07 -1.17 5.26
CA ILE A 100 10.38 -0.13 6.24
C ILE A 100 10.54 1.20 5.52
N LEU A 101 11.13 1.20 4.32
CA LEU A 101 11.19 2.40 3.49
C LEU A 101 9.78 2.87 3.11
N LEU A 102 8.87 1.96 2.72
CA LEU A 102 7.48 2.31 2.41
C LEU A 102 6.80 2.95 3.63
N ALA A 103 6.85 2.30 4.80
CA ALA A 103 6.25 2.82 6.03
C ALA A 103 6.87 4.19 6.41
N GLY A 104 8.20 4.32 6.33
CA GLY A 104 8.91 5.56 6.63
C GLY A 104 8.59 6.69 5.67
N MET A 105 8.40 6.43 4.37
CA MET A 105 7.99 7.45 3.40
C MET A 105 6.54 7.91 3.61
N LEU A 106 5.63 6.99 3.95
CA LEU A 106 4.25 7.36 4.34
C LEU A 106 4.24 8.19 5.64
N GLY A 107 5.07 7.80 6.62
CA GLY A 107 5.27 8.57 7.85
C GLY A 107 5.86 9.96 7.59
N LEU A 108 6.85 10.06 6.70
CA LEU A 108 7.45 11.33 6.29
C LEU A 108 6.44 12.24 5.59
N MET A 109 5.61 11.69 4.70
CA MET A 109 4.54 12.44 4.03
C MET A 109 3.62 13.12 5.04
N ARG A 110 3.17 12.35 6.04
CA ARG A 110 2.32 12.85 7.12
C ARG A 110 3.04 13.84 8.01
N PHE A 111 4.27 13.55 8.42
CA PHE A 111 5.08 14.45 9.24
C PHE A 111 5.21 15.83 8.58
N MET A 112 5.49 15.86 7.27
CA MET A 112 5.59 17.11 6.52
C MET A 112 4.25 17.87 6.45
N THR A 113 3.12 17.16 6.38
CA THR A 113 1.78 17.76 6.44
C THR A 113 1.49 18.35 7.83
N ILE A 114 1.78 17.60 8.89
CA ILE A 114 1.62 18.03 10.29
C ILE A 114 2.43 19.28 10.57
N VAL A 115 3.70 19.29 10.15
CA VAL A 115 4.61 20.38 10.45
C VAL A 115 4.27 21.63 9.62
N ALA A 116 3.79 21.48 8.38
CA ALA A 116 3.25 22.61 7.60
C ALA A 116 1.98 23.20 8.24
N ALA A 117 1.10 22.36 8.79
CA ALA A 117 -0.08 22.80 9.54
C ALA A 117 0.27 23.52 10.85
N LEU A 118 1.33 23.11 11.54
CA LEU A 118 1.78 23.80 12.76
C LEU A 118 2.45 25.16 12.47
N ASP A 119 3.03 25.33 11.28
CA ASP A 119 3.75 26.54 10.85
C ASP A 119 2.81 27.73 10.59
N THR A 120 1.51 27.51 10.39
CA THR A 120 0.53 28.59 10.21
C THR A 120 0.24 29.35 11.50
N GLY A 121 0.44 28.70 12.65
CA GLY A 121 0.15 29.25 13.97
C GLY A 121 -1.34 29.30 14.33
N SER A 122 -2.19 28.58 13.58
CA SER A 122 -3.63 28.50 13.84
C SER A 122 -3.96 27.46 14.92
N SER A 123 -4.90 27.79 15.82
CA SER A 123 -5.36 26.86 16.86
C SER A 123 -6.11 25.65 16.30
N PHE A 124 -6.79 25.81 15.16
CA PHE A 124 -7.51 24.73 14.48
C PHE A 124 -6.53 23.74 13.82
N GLU A 125 -5.55 24.26 13.09
CA GLU A 125 -4.55 23.42 12.43
C GLU A 125 -3.72 22.65 13.46
N GLY A 126 -3.33 23.29 14.57
CA GLY A 126 -2.68 22.61 15.69
C GLY A 126 -3.52 21.52 16.35
N MET A 127 -4.83 21.71 16.45
CA MET A 127 -5.75 20.68 16.95
C MET A 127 -5.83 19.47 16.02
N GLY A 128 -5.88 19.69 14.70
CA GLY A 128 -5.83 18.63 13.70
C GLY A 128 -4.51 17.88 13.70
N ALA A 129 -3.41 18.61 13.67
CA ALA A 129 -2.05 18.08 13.73
C ALA A 129 -1.85 17.15 14.93
N SER A 130 -2.32 17.54 16.12
CA SER A 130 -2.25 16.72 17.33
C SER A 130 -3.06 15.43 17.20
N ARG A 131 -4.28 15.49 16.64
CA ARG A 131 -5.15 14.33 16.43
C ARG A 131 -4.57 13.37 15.40
N GLU A 132 -4.14 13.90 14.25
CA GLU A 132 -3.53 13.12 13.19
C GLU A 132 -2.28 12.40 13.70
N ALA A 133 -1.39 13.10 14.41
CA ALA A 133 -0.18 12.51 15.00
C ALA A 133 -0.52 11.36 15.96
N PHE A 134 -1.53 11.54 16.81
CA PHE A 134 -1.94 10.52 17.77
C PHE A 134 -2.54 9.28 17.10
N PHE A 135 -3.44 9.45 16.13
CA PHE A 135 -4.04 8.33 15.41
C PHE A 135 -3.01 7.60 14.57
N SER A 136 -2.13 8.33 13.90
CA SER A 136 -0.98 7.77 13.20
C SER A 136 -0.12 6.87 14.08
N ALA A 137 0.23 7.34 15.28
CA ALA A 137 1.11 6.59 16.18
C ALA A 137 0.49 5.24 16.59
N LEU A 138 -0.84 5.13 16.55
CA LEU A 138 -1.58 3.89 16.81
C LEU A 138 -1.79 3.03 15.55
N ALA A 139 -1.84 3.64 14.36
CA ALA A 139 -2.04 2.94 13.10
C ALA A 139 -0.75 2.28 12.57
N GLU A 140 0.41 2.90 12.81
CA GLU A 140 1.70 2.44 12.29
C GLU A 140 2.12 1.05 12.82
N PRO A 141 1.95 0.70 14.10
CA PRO A 141 2.17 -0.66 14.58
C PRO A 141 1.29 -1.69 13.86
N ALA A 142 0.02 -1.37 13.58
CA ALA A 142 -0.87 -2.26 12.86
C ALA A 142 -0.37 -2.54 11.43
N LEU A 143 0.10 -1.50 10.73
CA LEU A 143 0.68 -1.64 9.40
C LEU A 143 1.93 -2.54 9.42
N LEU A 144 2.88 -2.25 10.32
CA LEU A 144 4.13 -3.00 10.40
C LEU A 144 3.91 -4.45 10.83
N LEU A 145 2.99 -4.71 11.77
CA LEU A 145 2.64 -6.06 12.19
C LEU A 145 1.93 -6.85 11.08
N ALA A 146 1.05 -6.20 10.30
CA ALA A 146 0.35 -6.84 9.19
C ALA A 146 1.33 -7.23 8.07
N LEU A 147 2.23 -6.32 7.70
CA LEU A 147 3.30 -6.63 6.74
C LEU A 147 4.31 -7.63 7.31
N GLY A 148 4.57 -7.59 8.62
CA GLY A 148 5.38 -8.58 9.32
C GLY A 148 4.78 -9.99 9.29
N ALA A 149 3.46 -10.11 9.47
CA ALA A 149 2.75 -11.39 9.32
C ALA A 149 2.93 -11.93 7.89
N LEU A 150 2.80 -11.05 6.88
CA LEU A 150 3.01 -11.42 5.49
C LEU A 150 4.44 -11.88 5.21
N ALA A 151 5.43 -11.13 5.71
CA ALA A 151 6.85 -11.46 5.62
C ALA A 151 7.14 -12.86 6.17
N ARG A 152 6.47 -13.26 7.26
CA ARG A 152 6.61 -14.59 7.86
C ARG A 152 5.90 -15.69 7.08
N VAL A 153 4.77 -15.40 6.45
CA VAL A 153 4.07 -16.37 5.57
C VAL A 153 4.95 -16.74 4.38
N THR A 154 5.63 -15.76 3.79
CA THR A 154 6.39 -15.93 2.54
C THR A 154 7.89 -16.12 2.75
N ASP A 155 8.36 -16.06 4.00
CA ASP A 155 9.79 -16.06 4.38
C ASP A 155 10.64 -15.06 3.58
N ALA A 156 10.11 -13.84 3.41
CA ALA A 156 10.66 -12.83 2.53
C ALA A 156 10.69 -11.46 3.21
N TYR A 157 11.71 -10.67 2.88
CA TYR A 157 11.95 -9.34 3.47
C TYR A 157 11.81 -8.18 2.47
N SER A 158 11.43 -8.46 1.22
CA SER A 158 11.08 -7.44 0.21
C SER A 158 9.58 -7.53 -0.12
N LEU A 159 8.91 -6.39 -0.25
CA LEU A 159 7.50 -6.31 -0.63
C LEU A 159 7.25 -7.02 -1.96
N SER A 160 8.15 -6.85 -2.94
CA SER A 160 8.01 -7.47 -4.25
C SER A 160 8.02 -8.99 -4.18
N THR A 161 8.89 -9.56 -3.34
CA THR A 161 8.95 -11.01 -3.15
C THR A 161 7.84 -11.52 -2.24
N MET A 162 7.40 -10.75 -1.23
CA MET A 162 6.24 -11.10 -0.41
C MET A 162 4.98 -11.21 -1.26
N TYR A 163 4.62 -10.15 -1.98
CA TYR A 163 3.38 -10.14 -2.77
C TYR A 163 3.46 -11.05 -4.01
N GLY A 164 4.64 -11.20 -4.61
CA GLY A 164 4.85 -12.13 -5.73
C GLY A 164 4.93 -13.60 -5.32
N ALA A 165 5.09 -13.94 -4.03
CA ALA A 165 5.02 -15.32 -3.56
C ALA A 165 3.60 -15.74 -3.14
N LEU A 166 2.69 -14.77 -2.98
CA LEU A 166 1.31 -15.06 -2.61
C LEU A 166 0.57 -15.73 -3.75
N SER A 167 -0.30 -16.66 -3.40
CA SER A 167 -1.15 -17.37 -4.34
C SER A 167 -2.46 -17.75 -3.67
N PHE A 168 -3.48 -18.11 -4.45
CA PHE A 168 -4.73 -18.62 -3.91
C PHE A 168 -4.56 -19.89 -3.06
N GLY A 169 -3.48 -20.65 -3.25
CA GLY A 169 -3.13 -21.78 -2.38
C GLY A 169 -2.85 -21.37 -0.93
N HIS A 170 -2.27 -20.18 -0.72
CA HIS A 170 -2.06 -19.62 0.62
C HIS A 170 -3.37 -19.20 1.28
N TRP A 171 -4.36 -18.72 0.53
CA TRP A 171 -5.70 -18.45 1.06
C TRP A 171 -6.40 -19.72 1.55
N TRP A 172 -6.12 -20.87 0.93
CA TRP A 172 -6.68 -22.14 1.35
C TRP A 172 -6.01 -22.69 2.62
N SER A 173 -4.69 -22.56 2.76
CA SER A 173 -3.93 -23.11 3.89
C SER A 173 -3.80 -22.17 5.07
N LEU A 174 -3.74 -20.85 4.84
CA LEU A 174 -3.47 -19.81 5.82
C LEU A 174 -4.59 -18.73 5.86
N GLY A 175 -5.80 -19.10 5.43
CA GLY A 175 -6.95 -18.20 5.34
C GLY A 175 -7.19 -17.33 6.57
N PRO A 176 -7.17 -17.87 7.81
CA PRO A 176 -7.34 -17.04 9.02
C PRO A 176 -6.26 -15.97 9.18
N VAL A 177 -5.00 -16.28 8.88
CA VAL A 177 -3.89 -15.31 8.95
C VAL A 177 -4.11 -14.21 7.93
N LEU A 178 -4.36 -14.56 6.67
CA LEU A 178 -4.55 -13.58 5.59
C LEU A 178 -5.81 -12.72 5.80
N ALA A 179 -6.89 -13.30 6.32
CA ALA A 179 -8.11 -12.57 6.65
C ALA A 179 -7.89 -11.53 7.77
N LEU A 180 -7.17 -11.90 8.84
CA LEU A 180 -6.83 -10.98 9.93
C LEU A 180 -5.88 -9.86 9.46
N THR A 181 -4.88 -10.19 8.65
CA THR A 181 -3.98 -9.23 8.01
C THR A 181 -4.76 -8.26 7.11
N ALA A 182 -5.66 -8.77 6.27
CA ALA A 182 -6.49 -7.94 5.40
C ALA A 182 -7.43 -7.03 6.21
N ALA A 183 -8.05 -7.54 7.28
CA ALA A 183 -8.91 -6.74 8.16
C ALA A 183 -8.12 -5.60 8.84
N ALA A 184 -6.91 -5.88 9.34
CA ALA A 184 -6.04 -4.85 9.89
C ALA A 184 -5.66 -3.80 8.84
N LEU A 185 -5.28 -4.22 7.63
CA LEU A 185 -4.96 -3.30 6.52
C LEU A 185 -6.15 -2.48 6.06
N VAL A 186 -7.38 -3.00 6.09
CA VAL A 186 -8.59 -2.22 5.81
C VAL A 186 -8.75 -1.10 6.84
N ILE A 187 -8.59 -1.39 8.14
CA ILE A 187 -8.72 -0.37 9.18
C ILE A 187 -7.63 0.69 9.03
N VAL A 188 -6.38 0.28 8.78
CA VAL A 188 -5.27 1.21 8.52
C VAL A 188 -5.53 2.05 7.27
N LEU A 189 -6.00 1.44 6.17
CA LEU A 189 -6.36 2.15 4.94
C LEU A 189 -7.39 3.24 5.21
N LEU A 190 -8.45 2.94 5.96
CA LEU A 190 -9.50 3.91 6.29
C LEU A 190 -8.96 5.04 7.17
N ALA A 191 -8.14 4.71 8.17
CA ALA A 191 -7.56 5.69 9.08
C ALA A 191 -6.57 6.63 8.39
N GLU A 192 -5.59 6.07 7.68
CA GLU A 192 -4.51 6.83 7.04
C GLU A 192 -4.99 7.66 5.85
N ASN A 193 -6.13 7.32 5.24
CA ASN A 193 -6.70 8.08 4.13
C ASN A 193 -7.89 8.97 4.53
N ALA A 194 -8.05 9.24 5.82
CA ALA A 194 -9.09 10.10 6.37
C ALA A 194 -10.51 9.72 5.90
N ARG A 195 -10.82 8.42 5.89
CA ARG A 195 -12.11 7.88 5.42
C ARG A 195 -13.01 7.45 6.57
N ILE A 196 -14.31 7.41 6.29
CA ILE A 196 -15.32 6.96 7.26
C ILE A 196 -15.03 5.48 7.56
N PRO A 197 -15.02 5.06 8.83
CA PRO A 197 -15.59 5.75 9.98
C PRO A 197 -14.63 6.63 10.80
N VAL A 198 -13.36 6.76 10.40
CA VAL A 198 -12.34 7.49 11.17
C VAL A 198 -12.49 9.01 10.98
N ASP A 199 -12.49 9.46 9.73
CA ASP A 199 -12.71 10.87 9.38
C ASP A 199 -13.65 10.99 8.17
N ASP A 200 -14.13 12.20 7.88
CA ASP A 200 -14.90 12.47 6.66
C ASP A 200 -14.34 13.69 5.93
N PRO A 201 -13.80 13.53 4.71
CA PRO A 201 -13.21 14.63 3.95
C PRO A 201 -14.24 15.65 3.48
N ASN A 202 -15.54 15.34 3.56
CA ASN A 202 -16.60 16.29 3.20
C ASN A 202 -17.09 17.12 4.40
N THR A 203 -16.64 16.80 5.61
CA THR A 203 -17.04 17.53 6.80
C THR A 203 -16.15 18.76 6.96
N HIS A 204 -16.72 19.94 6.73
CA HIS A 204 -16.05 21.23 6.95
C HIS A 204 -16.39 21.87 8.30
N LEU A 205 -16.80 21.05 9.29
CA LEU A 205 -17.09 21.52 10.65
C LEU A 205 -15.79 21.65 11.44
N GLU A 206 -15.28 22.87 11.53
CA GLU A 206 -13.95 23.23 12.02
C GLU A 206 -13.49 22.46 13.28
N LEU A 207 -14.37 22.29 14.28
CA LEU A 207 -14.02 21.62 15.54
C LEU A 207 -13.80 20.11 15.43
N THR A 208 -14.41 19.48 14.43
CA THR A 208 -14.41 18.03 14.27
C THR A 208 -13.52 17.57 13.13
N MET A 209 -12.96 18.46 12.32
CA MET A 209 -12.04 18.08 11.26
C MET A 209 -10.75 17.47 11.85
N ILE A 210 -10.19 16.47 11.16
CA ILE A 210 -8.88 15.89 11.48
C ILE A 210 -7.93 16.17 10.32
N HIS A 211 -8.22 15.64 9.13
CA HIS A 211 -7.33 15.83 7.98
C HIS A 211 -7.54 17.18 7.30
N GLU A 212 -8.79 17.54 7.00
CA GLU A 212 -9.15 18.77 6.28
C GLU A 212 -8.69 20.04 7.02
N VAL A 213 -8.58 19.98 8.36
CA VAL A 213 -8.11 21.14 9.14
C VAL A 213 -6.62 21.41 8.95
N MET A 214 -5.79 20.41 8.66
CA MET A 214 -4.34 20.59 8.49
C MET A 214 -3.98 21.29 7.17
N VAL A 215 -4.94 21.38 6.25
CA VAL A 215 -4.71 21.85 4.88
C VAL A 215 -5.54 23.09 4.56
N LEU A 216 -6.17 23.71 5.58
CA LEU A 216 -7.09 24.84 5.43
C LEU A 216 -6.42 26.07 4.83
N ASP A 217 -5.22 26.40 5.31
CA ASP A 217 -4.52 27.60 4.86
C ASP A 217 -3.81 27.38 3.51
N HIS A 218 -3.81 26.16 2.97
CA HIS A 218 -3.15 25.84 1.72
C HIS A 218 -4.05 26.19 0.52
N GLY A 219 -3.46 26.89 -0.45
CA GLY A 219 -4.16 27.34 -1.66
C GLY A 219 -3.41 26.98 -2.94
N GLY A 220 -4.14 26.96 -4.06
CA GLY A 220 -3.56 26.85 -5.39
C GLY A 220 -2.70 25.58 -5.58
N PRO A 221 -1.49 25.68 -6.13
CA PRO A 221 -0.63 24.53 -6.43
C PRO A 221 -0.25 23.68 -5.20
N ASP A 222 -0.10 24.30 -4.03
CA ASP A 222 0.25 23.59 -2.79
C ASP A 222 -0.87 22.64 -2.37
N PHE A 223 -2.11 23.13 -2.42
CA PHE A 223 -3.28 22.31 -2.16
C PHE A 223 -3.47 21.23 -3.25
N ALA A 224 -3.08 21.50 -4.50
CA ALA A 224 -3.06 20.48 -5.55
C ALA A 224 -2.07 19.36 -5.23
N ALA A 225 -0.86 19.70 -4.77
CA ALA A 225 0.16 18.72 -4.39
C ALA A 225 -0.30 17.85 -3.21
N ILE A 226 -0.95 18.44 -2.20
CA ILE A 226 -1.55 17.71 -1.08
C ILE A 226 -2.63 16.75 -1.55
N GLN A 227 -3.62 17.22 -2.31
CA GLN A 227 -4.71 16.36 -2.78
C GLN A 227 -4.23 15.23 -3.69
N TYR A 228 -3.25 15.52 -4.55
CA TYR A 228 -2.64 14.51 -5.40
C TYR A 228 -1.83 13.51 -4.59
N GLY A 229 -1.05 13.95 -3.60
CA GLY A 229 -0.35 13.09 -2.67
C GLY A 229 -1.31 12.19 -1.88
N ALA A 230 -2.43 12.72 -1.40
CA ALA A 230 -3.47 11.95 -0.72
C ALA A 230 -4.09 10.87 -1.64
N ALA A 231 -4.28 11.19 -2.92
CA ALA A 231 -4.73 10.20 -3.91
C ALA A 231 -3.68 9.09 -4.12
N LEU A 232 -2.38 9.43 -4.19
CA LEU A 232 -1.29 8.45 -4.27
C LEU A 232 -1.21 7.57 -3.02
N LYS A 233 -1.37 8.14 -1.83
CA LYS A 233 -1.44 7.39 -0.57
C LYS A 233 -2.61 6.39 -0.58
N LEU A 234 -3.79 6.82 -1.04
CA LEU A 234 -4.94 5.93 -1.19
C LEU A 234 -4.67 4.82 -2.21
N TRP A 235 -3.99 5.12 -3.31
CA TRP A 235 -3.56 4.13 -4.30
C TRP A 235 -2.59 3.10 -3.70
N ILE A 236 -1.59 3.53 -2.93
CA ILE A 236 -0.62 2.64 -2.26
C ILE A 236 -1.36 1.65 -1.36
N PHE A 237 -2.19 2.14 -0.43
CA PHE A 237 -2.95 1.26 0.46
C PHE A 237 -3.93 0.35 -0.28
N SER A 238 -4.59 0.88 -1.32
CA SER A 238 -5.51 0.08 -2.14
C SER A 238 -4.80 -1.02 -2.92
N THR A 239 -3.57 -0.77 -3.37
CA THR A 239 -2.73 -1.75 -4.09
C THR A 239 -2.24 -2.85 -3.16
N LEU A 240 -1.76 -2.49 -1.96
CA LEU A 240 -1.37 -3.49 -0.95
C LEU A 240 -2.54 -4.42 -0.61
N LEU A 241 -3.72 -3.83 -0.35
CA LEU A 241 -4.91 -4.61 -0.01
C LEU A 241 -5.40 -5.45 -1.21
N ALA A 242 -5.47 -4.87 -2.41
CA ALA A 242 -5.88 -5.59 -3.61
C ALA A 242 -4.95 -6.77 -3.93
N SER A 243 -3.63 -6.57 -3.81
CA SER A 243 -2.63 -7.60 -4.07
C SER A 243 -2.67 -8.73 -3.02
N LEU A 244 -3.08 -8.42 -1.78
CA LEU A 244 -3.29 -9.42 -0.73
C LEU A 244 -4.57 -10.24 -0.98
N LEU A 245 -5.67 -9.58 -1.35
CA LEU A 245 -6.98 -10.20 -1.55
C LEU A 245 -7.07 -11.00 -2.86
N LEU A 246 -6.37 -10.56 -3.90
CA LEU A 246 -6.41 -11.14 -5.24
C LEU A 246 -4.98 -11.46 -5.73
N PRO A 247 -4.31 -12.48 -5.15
CA PRO A 247 -2.99 -12.91 -5.60
C PRO A 247 -3.12 -13.73 -6.90
N VAL A 248 -3.31 -13.02 -8.01
CA VAL A 248 -3.53 -13.60 -9.35
C VAL A 248 -2.19 -13.80 -10.06
N GLU A 249 -1.92 -15.06 -10.43
CA GLU A 249 -0.78 -15.46 -11.27
C GLU A 249 -1.29 -16.36 -12.38
N THR A 250 -1.63 -15.76 -13.53
CA THR A 250 -2.10 -16.51 -14.70
C THR A 250 -0.98 -16.85 -15.69
N GLY A 251 0.22 -16.32 -15.46
CA GLY A 251 1.36 -16.44 -16.38
C GLY A 251 1.29 -15.49 -17.56
N MET A 252 0.21 -14.69 -17.68
CA MET A 252 0.04 -13.63 -18.67
C MET A 252 0.16 -12.26 -17.99
N PRO A 253 1.31 -11.55 -18.11
CA PRO A 253 1.56 -10.33 -17.33
C PRO A 253 0.50 -9.24 -17.52
N ALA A 254 -0.07 -9.14 -18.72
CA ALA A 254 -1.13 -8.15 -19.01
C ALA A 254 -2.44 -8.46 -18.26
N LEU A 255 -2.78 -9.74 -18.08
CA LEU A 255 -4.00 -10.16 -17.39
C LEU A 255 -3.83 -10.02 -15.87
N ASP A 256 -2.67 -10.38 -15.33
CA ASP A 256 -2.36 -10.19 -13.90
C ASP A 256 -2.39 -8.70 -13.51
N PHE A 257 -1.83 -7.84 -14.39
CA PHE A 257 -1.90 -6.39 -14.24
C PHE A 257 -3.35 -5.88 -14.26
N ALA A 258 -4.15 -6.32 -15.23
CA ALA A 258 -5.56 -5.93 -15.33
C ALA A 258 -6.39 -6.39 -14.12
N CYS A 259 -6.14 -7.60 -13.61
CA CYS A 259 -6.81 -8.12 -12.42
C CYS A 259 -6.44 -7.33 -11.17
N THR A 260 -5.17 -7.02 -10.98
CA THR A 260 -4.70 -6.19 -9.85
C THR A 260 -5.32 -4.78 -9.93
N LEU A 261 -5.35 -4.19 -11.12
CA LEU A 261 -5.97 -2.88 -11.35
C LEU A 261 -7.48 -2.89 -11.05
N ALA A 262 -8.19 -3.93 -11.50
CA ALA A 262 -9.59 -4.13 -11.16
C ALA A 262 -9.79 -4.30 -9.64
N GLY A 263 -8.86 -5.00 -8.97
CA GLY A 263 -8.82 -5.12 -7.51
C GLY A 263 -8.67 -3.78 -6.81
N VAL A 264 -7.76 -2.92 -7.28
CA VAL A 264 -7.56 -1.56 -6.74
C VAL A 264 -8.85 -0.72 -6.85
N PHE A 265 -9.52 -0.75 -8.02
CA PHE A 265 -10.81 -0.09 -8.18
C PHE A 265 -11.92 -0.73 -7.33
N GLY A 266 -11.86 -2.06 -7.13
CA GLY A 266 -12.73 -2.79 -6.23
C GLY A 266 -12.56 -2.36 -4.77
N VAL A 267 -11.33 -2.13 -4.32
CA VAL A 267 -11.04 -1.58 -2.98
C VAL A 267 -11.59 -0.16 -2.85
N ALA A 268 -11.43 0.70 -3.85
CA ALA A 268 -12.05 2.02 -3.84
C ALA A 268 -13.59 1.94 -3.78
N ALA A 269 -14.21 0.99 -4.48
CA ALA A 269 -15.64 0.75 -4.37
C ALA A 269 -16.03 0.24 -2.97
N LEU A 270 -15.25 -0.66 -2.37
CA LEU A 270 -15.43 -1.14 -0.99
C LEU A 270 -15.39 0.01 0.01
N VAL A 271 -14.42 0.91 -0.10
CA VAL A 271 -14.36 2.14 0.72
C VAL A 271 -15.64 2.95 0.53
N GLY A 272 -16.08 3.18 -0.71
CA GLY A 272 -17.34 3.88 -0.97
C GLY A 272 -18.57 3.21 -0.37
N ILE A 273 -18.62 1.86 -0.31
CA ILE A 273 -19.68 1.12 0.35
C ILE A 273 -19.61 1.36 1.87
N VAL A 274 -18.42 1.21 2.47
CA VAL A 274 -18.20 1.47 3.91
C VAL A 274 -18.64 2.89 4.28
N GLU A 275 -18.22 3.91 3.52
CA GLU A 275 -18.63 5.30 3.72
C GLU A 275 -20.14 5.53 3.55
N SER A 276 -20.86 4.61 2.90
CA SER A 276 -22.31 4.71 2.67
C SER A 276 -23.13 3.98 3.73
N VAL A 277 -22.59 2.94 4.37
CA VAL A 277 -23.31 2.10 5.34
C VAL A 277 -22.90 2.40 6.79
N MET A 278 -21.73 3.01 7.00
CA MET A 278 -21.25 3.39 8.32
C MET A 278 -21.44 4.88 8.58
N ALA A 279 -21.71 5.20 9.85
CA ALA A 279 -21.61 6.56 10.36
C ALA A 279 -20.18 6.83 10.86
N ARG A 280 -19.82 8.11 10.94
CA ARG A 280 -18.57 8.54 11.56
C ARG A 280 -18.52 8.13 13.03
N LEU A 281 -17.41 7.52 13.45
CA LEU A 281 -17.21 7.16 14.85
C LEU A 281 -16.94 8.40 15.70
N ARG A 282 -17.34 8.32 16.97
CA ARG A 282 -16.92 9.32 17.95
C ARG A 282 -15.41 9.27 18.08
N MET A 283 -14.77 10.44 18.16
CA MET A 283 -13.30 10.57 18.21
C MET A 283 -12.65 9.75 19.33
N VAL A 284 -13.36 9.59 20.46
CA VAL A 284 -12.92 8.79 21.62
C VAL A 284 -12.81 7.28 21.30
N LEU A 285 -13.54 6.79 20.29
CA LEU A 285 -13.52 5.38 19.87
C LEU A 285 -12.47 5.09 18.79
N ILE A 286 -11.94 6.10 18.11
CA ILE A 286 -10.92 5.92 17.07
C ILE A 286 -9.67 5.22 17.62
N PRO A 287 -9.12 5.58 18.80
CA PRO A 287 -7.99 4.86 19.38
C PRO A 287 -8.27 3.39 19.63
N GLN A 288 -9.49 3.04 20.08
CA GLN A 288 -9.89 1.66 20.31
C GLN A 288 -9.93 0.86 19.01
N LEU A 289 -10.43 1.47 17.92
CA LEU A 289 -10.42 0.87 16.60
C LEU A 289 -8.98 0.61 16.10
N LEU A 290 -8.07 1.58 16.27
CA LEU A 290 -6.68 1.45 15.82
C LEU A 290 -5.88 0.44 16.65
N VAL A 291 -6.11 0.39 17.96
CA VAL A 291 -5.55 -0.66 18.82
C VAL A 291 -6.10 -2.02 18.42
N SER A 292 -7.39 -2.12 18.07
CA SER A 292 -7.97 -3.38 17.56
C SER A 292 -7.31 -3.83 16.25
N ALA A 293 -6.97 -2.92 15.34
CA ALA A 293 -6.22 -3.25 14.13
C ALA A 293 -4.82 -3.80 14.46
N SER A 294 -4.14 -3.20 15.43
CA SER A 294 -2.84 -3.69 15.92
C SER A 294 -2.97 -5.09 16.53
N VAL A 295 -4.04 -5.34 17.29
CA VAL A 295 -4.32 -6.66 17.87
C VAL A 295 -4.61 -7.69 16.78
N LEU A 296 -5.44 -7.37 15.77
CA LEU A 296 -5.71 -8.26 14.64
C LEU A 296 -4.42 -8.63 13.90
N ALA A 297 -3.57 -7.65 13.62
CA ALA A 297 -2.28 -7.86 12.97
C ALA A 297 -1.31 -8.68 13.84
N ALA A 298 -1.27 -8.41 15.15
CA ALA A 298 -0.46 -9.17 16.11
C ALA A 298 -0.91 -10.63 16.19
N VAL A 299 -2.22 -10.89 16.25
CA VAL A 299 -2.78 -12.25 16.25
C VAL A 299 -2.47 -12.96 14.94
N ALA A 300 -2.61 -12.29 13.79
CA ALA A 300 -2.22 -12.84 12.49
C ALA A 300 -0.74 -13.28 12.52
N LEU A 301 0.16 -12.42 12.99
CA LEU A 301 1.59 -12.74 13.13
C LEU A 301 1.82 -13.90 14.11
N LEU A 302 1.20 -13.91 15.28
CA LEU A 302 1.33 -14.99 16.26
C LEU A 302 0.88 -16.35 15.71
N LEU A 303 -0.19 -16.38 14.92
CA LEU A 303 -0.66 -17.60 14.27
C LEU A 303 0.36 -18.16 13.27
N THR A 304 1.18 -17.31 12.63
CA THR A 304 2.29 -17.78 11.79
C THR A 304 3.45 -18.38 12.59
N LEU A 305 3.59 -18.01 13.87
CA LEU A 305 4.65 -18.52 14.75
C LEU A 305 4.28 -19.89 15.36
N ASN A 306 2.99 -20.15 15.51
CA ASN A 306 2.53 -21.38 16.14
C ASN A 306 2.67 -22.54 15.13
N PRO A 307 3.35 -23.65 15.48
CA PRO A 307 3.52 -24.80 14.59
C PRO A 307 2.25 -25.65 14.44
N VAL A 308 1.11 -25.01 14.15
CA VAL A 308 -0.12 -25.69 13.79
C VAL A 308 -0.07 -25.89 12.26
N GLU A 309 0.38 -27.10 11.86
CA GLU A 309 0.21 -27.70 10.53
C GLU A 309 1.19 -27.40 9.37
N THR A 310 2.41 -26.90 9.62
CA THR A 310 3.49 -26.91 8.58
C THR A 310 4.19 -28.27 8.40
N LYS A 311 3.48 -29.39 8.64
CA LYS A 311 3.97 -30.75 8.33
C LYS A 311 3.40 -31.33 7.03
N ALA A 312 2.36 -30.75 6.43
CA ALA A 312 1.74 -31.32 5.22
C ALA A 312 2.44 -30.93 3.90
N GLY A 313 3.29 -29.89 3.87
CA GLY A 313 3.97 -29.42 2.64
C GLY A 313 5.48 -29.70 2.55
N ARG A 314 6.09 -30.31 3.57
CA ARG A 314 7.55 -30.51 3.66
C ARG A 314 8.18 -31.73 2.92
N PRO A 315 7.47 -32.65 2.24
CA PRO A 315 8.17 -33.74 1.55
C PRO A 315 8.65 -33.40 0.13
N ALA A 316 8.06 -32.44 -0.59
CA ALA A 316 8.42 -32.18 -1.99
C ALA A 316 9.76 -31.45 -2.16
N PHE A 317 10.09 -30.51 -1.26
CA PHE A 317 11.35 -29.74 -1.37
C PHE A 317 12.58 -30.52 -0.87
N LYS A 318 12.42 -31.37 0.17
CA LYS A 318 13.51 -32.25 0.62
C LYS A 318 13.85 -33.35 -0.39
N ALA A 319 12.88 -33.79 -1.19
CA ALA A 319 13.14 -34.76 -2.26
C ALA A 319 13.96 -34.15 -3.41
N ALA A 320 13.72 -32.89 -3.76
CA ALA A 320 14.53 -32.16 -4.75
C ALA A 320 15.99 -31.96 -4.26
N GLN A 321 16.17 -31.66 -2.98
CA GLN A 321 17.50 -31.47 -2.38
C GLN A 321 18.27 -32.79 -2.15
N ALA A 322 17.55 -33.91 -1.93
CA ALA A 322 18.16 -35.23 -1.80
C ALA A 322 18.57 -35.84 -3.16
N GLY A 323 17.90 -35.45 -4.26
CA GLY A 323 18.20 -35.92 -5.61
C GLY A 323 19.51 -35.37 -6.21
N GLU A 324 20.02 -34.24 -5.72
CA GLU A 324 21.28 -33.65 -6.21
C GLU A 324 22.54 -34.22 -5.52
N LEU A 325 22.39 -34.94 -4.41
CA LEU A 325 23.50 -35.51 -3.63
C LEU A 325 23.85 -36.97 -3.98
N GLN A 326 23.16 -37.57 -4.95
CA GLN A 326 23.46 -38.92 -5.47
C GLN A 326 23.81 -38.87 -6.96
N ARG A 327 24.94 -38.23 -7.31
CA ARG A 327 25.71 -38.62 -8.50
C ARG A 327 26.91 -39.43 -8.03
N PRO A 328 27.00 -40.73 -8.36
CA PRO A 328 28.19 -41.51 -8.03
C PRO A 328 29.32 -41.15 -8.99
N ASP A 329 30.41 -40.62 -8.43
CA ASP A 329 31.73 -40.67 -9.02
C ASP A 329 32.13 -42.13 -9.23
N SER A 330 32.27 -42.58 -10.48
CA SER A 330 33.25 -43.60 -10.93
C SER A 330 32.98 -44.11 -12.34
N ALA A 331 33.90 -43.85 -13.27
CA ALA A 331 34.46 -44.88 -14.16
C ALA A 331 35.69 -44.34 -14.93
N PRO A 332 36.74 -45.15 -15.13
CA PRO A 332 38.05 -44.70 -15.62
C PRO A 332 38.15 -44.69 -17.15
N ALA A 333 39.03 -43.85 -17.68
CA ALA A 333 39.36 -43.78 -19.09
C ALA A 333 39.98 -45.11 -19.59
N GLN A 334 39.27 -45.80 -20.48
CA GLN A 334 39.78 -46.95 -21.21
C GLN A 334 40.78 -46.52 -22.29
N LYS A 335 41.94 -47.16 -22.20
CA LYS A 335 43.06 -47.17 -23.14
C LYS A 335 42.62 -47.80 -24.46
N ALA A 336 42.70 -47.06 -25.56
CA ALA A 336 42.49 -47.57 -26.91
C ALA A 336 43.80 -48.14 -27.47
N ASP A 337 43.94 -49.46 -27.43
CA ASP A 337 44.97 -50.21 -28.15
C ASP A 337 44.31 -50.99 -29.30
N GLY A 338 44.72 -50.67 -30.53
CA GLY A 338 44.93 -51.58 -31.67
C GLY A 338 43.72 -52.23 -32.38
N ILE A 339 43.63 -52.04 -33.71
CA ILE A 339 44.16 -52.98 -34.72
C ILE A 339 43.72 -52.57 -36.16
N ASP A 340 44.64 -52.84 -37.09
CA ASP A 340 44.60 -53.02 -38.57
C ASP A 340 45.35 -51.91 -39.34
N LYS A 341 46.37 -52.17 -40.18
CA LYS A 341 46.79 -53.39 -40.92
C LYS A 341 48.22 -53.16 -41.55
N PRO A 342 48.76 -53.97 -42.50
CA PRO A 342 50.09 -54.58 -42.43
C PRO A 342 51.11 -54.06 -43.45
N THR A 343 52.43 -54.28 -43.24
CA THR A 343 53.40 -54.45 -44.35
C THR A 343 54.75 -54.99 -43.85
N ARG A 344 55.15 -56.12 -44.46
CA ARG A 344 56.49 -56.72 -44.67
C ARG A 344 57.40 -57.00 -43.47
#